data_AF-A0A8G2BIB7-F1
#
_entry.id   AF-A0A8G2BIB7-F1
#
_cell.length_a   1.000
_cell.length_b   1.000
_cell.length_c   1.000
_cell.angle_alpha   90.00
_cell.angle_beta   90.00
_cell.angle_gamma   90.00
#
_symmetry.space_group_name_H-M   'P 1'
#
loop_
_entity.id
_entity.type
_entity.pdbx_description
1 polymer ?
#
loop_
_entity_poly.entity_id
_entity_poly.type
_entity_poly.pdbx_seq_one_letter_code
_entity_poly.pdbx_strand_id
1 'polypeptide(L)'
;MKSIVLVLAVCAVVAIGTAPAAARSEAASREEVQRMVVQEAQRSARVPASLALAVAEAESDFVADAVSSAGARGVMQIMPATARGEFGVAADDLWNPRLNIQLGVAFLQSLIERYDGRWDLALSHYNGGSRVGSGRAARVIPATRAYVDKVLAAERRYARDATAIALADRVAEANAGLERRATRQAEAARIERPDADRSDLRRRFMVLADAALAAAGGRDRQRGDAIGAGALLDRIADRKARFRVLLGDG
;
A
#
# COMPACT_ATOMS: atom_id res chain seq x y z
N MET A 1 22.83 4.97 -32.81
CA MET A 1 21.54 4.22 -32.85
C MET A 1 21.62 2.90 -32.06
N LYS A 2 22.01 2.92 -30.77
CA LYS A 2 22.16 1.71 -29.93
C LYS A 2 21.31 1.73 -28.65
N SER A 3 20.43 2.73 -28.48
CA SER A 3 19.75 2.97 -27.20
C SER A 3 18.24 2.72 -27.19
N ILE A 4 17.66 2.20 -28.28
CA ILE A 4 16.20 1.95 -28.39
C ILE A 4 15.85 0.48 -28.09
N VAL A 5 16.79 -0.45 -28.29
CA VAL A 5 16.56 -1.90 -28.14
C VAL A 5 16.60 -2.36 -26.67
N LEU A 6 17.14 -1.55 -25.75
CA LEU A 6 17.24 -1.89 -24.32
C LEU A 6 15.92 -1.63 -23.54
N VAL A 7 14.99 -0.85 -24.09
CA VAL A 7 13.75 -0.46 -23.39
C VAL A 7 12.64 -1.52 -23.54
N LEU A 8 12.68 -2.33 -24.60
CA LEU A 8 11.66 -3.36 -24.86
C LEU A 8 11.91 -4.68 -24.11
N ALA A 9 13.15 -4.95 -23.67
CA ALA A 9 13.51 -6.19 -22.98
C ALA A 9 13.11 -6.23 -21.49
N VAL A 10 12.88 -5.06 -20.87
CA VAL A 10 12.43 -4.96 -19.47
C VAL A 10 10.91 -5.16 -19.33
N CYS A 11 10.17 -5.15 -20.45
CA CYS A 11 8.70 -5.25 -20.45
C CYS A 11 8.15 -6.69 -20.40
N ALA A 12 8.99 -7.74 -20.44
CA ALA A 12 8.52 -9.14 -20.51
C ALA A 12 8.32 -9.82 -19.13
N VAL A 13 8.57 -9.14 -18.01
CA VAL A 13 8.47 -9.76 -16.67
C VAL A 13 7.19 -9.39 -15.90
N VAL A 14 6.47 -8.34 -16.26
CA VAL A 14 5.25 -7.94 -15.51
C VAL A 14 4.09 -7.67 -16.47
N ALA A 15 3.33 -8.72 -16.75
CA ALA A 15 1.95 -8.64 -17.22
C ALA A 15 1.21 -9.82 -16.61
N ILE A 16 0.67 -9.63 -15.40
CA ILE A 16 -0.38 -10.50 -14.87
C ILE A 16 -1.68 -9.84 -15.31
N GLY A 17 -2.29 -10.37 -16.36
CA GLY A 17 -3.68 -10.09 -16.65
C GLY A 17 -4.54 -10.84 -15.63
N THR A 18 -4.98 -10.16 -14.58
CA THR A 18 -6.14 -10.62 -13.81
C THR A 18 -7.38 -10.33 -14.65
N ALA A 19 -8.12 -11.39 -15.01
CA ALA A 19 -9.48 -11.27 -15.53
C ALA A 19 -10.34 -10.41 -14.57
N PRO A 20 -11.35 -9.67 -15.05
CA PRO A 20 -12.19 -8.88 -14.18
C PRO A 20 -13.03 -9.85 -13.33
N ALA A 21 -12.65 -10.01 -12.06
CA ALA A 21 -13.55 -10.57 -11.08
C ALA A 21 -14.75 -9.63 -10.98
N ALA A 22 -15.94 -10.21 -11.14
CA ALA A 22 -17.21 -9.52 -11.13
C ALA A 22 -17.34 -8.57 -9.94
N ALA A 23 -17.87 -7.38 -10.20
CA ALA A 23 -18.14 -6.33 -9.22
C ALA A 23 -18.98 -6.86 -8.05
N ARG A 24 -18.31 -7.17 -6.94
CA ARG A 24 -18.87 -7.07 -5.60
C ARG A 24 -18.30 -5.79 -5.01
N SER A 25 -19.16 -4.96 -4.42
CA SER A 25 -18.72 -3.91 -3.51
C SER A 25 -18.15 -4.59 -2.26
N GLU A 26 -16.94 -5.15 -2.34
CA GLU A 26 -16.22 -5.68 -1.20
C GLU A 26 -15.73 -4.49 -0.38
N ALA A 27 -16.11 -4.44 0.90
CA ALA A 27 -15.51 -3.52 1.86
C ALA A 27 -13.98 -3.60 1.74
N ALA A 28 -13.29 -2.44 1.86
CA ALA A 28 -11.85 -2.37 1.67
C ALA A 28 -11.12 -3.43 2.51
N SER A 29 -10.21 -4.18 1.89
CA SER A 29 -9.48 -5.23 2.59
C SER A 29 -8.58 -4.65 3.68
N ARG A 30 -8.18 -5.49 4.64
CA ARG A 30 -7.25 -5.08 5.72
C ARG A 30 -5.96 -4.50 5.13
N GLU A 31 -5.41 -5.13 4.11
CA GLU A 31 -4.19 -4.68 3.43
C GLU A 31 -4.40 -3.36 2.68
N GLU A 32 -5.58 -3.14 2.09
CA GLU A 32 -5.95 -1.88 1.46
C GLU A 32 -6.03 -0.75 2.47
N VAL A 33 -6.71 -0.97 3.60
CA VAL A 33 -6.83 0.01 4.68
C VAL A 33 -5.46 0.33 5.27
N GLN A 34 -4.62 -0.67 5.53
CA GLN A 34 -3.24 -0.46 6.00
C GLN A 34 -2.42 0.39 5.02
N ARG A 35 -2.52 0.13 3.71
CA ARG A 35 -1.87 0.98 2.70
C ARG A 35 -2.39 2.41 2.74
N MET A 36 -3.70 2.62 2.85
CA MET A 36 -4.27 3.97 2.97
C MET A 36 -3.72 4.70 4.21
N VAL A 37 -3.63 4.01 5.36
CA VAL A 37 -3.06 4.57 6.60
C VAL A 37 -1.59 4.95 6.41
N VAL A 38 -0.77 4.08 5.80
CA VAL A 38 0.64 4.37 5.55
C VAL A 38 0.81 5.54 4.59
N GLN A 39 0.04 5.58 3.50
CA GLN A 39 0.07 6.68 2.53
C GLN A 39 -0.30 8.01 3.18
N GLU A 40 -1.31 8.02 4.05
CA GLU A 40 -1.72 9.25 4.73
C GLU A 40 -0.71 9.69 5.78
N ALA A 41 -0.16 8.76 6.55
CA ALA A 41 0.92 9.06 7.50
C ALA A 41 2.17 9.62 6.80
N GLN A 42 2.51 9.15 5.59
CA GLN A 42 3.62 9.71 4.79
C GLN A 42 3.40 11.17 4.37
N ARG A 43 2.15 11.64 4.33
CA ARG A 43 1.81 13.05 4.08
C ARG A 43 1.88 13.90 5.35
N SER A 44 1.85 13.28 6.52
CA SER A 44 1.98 13.97 7.81
C SER A 44 3.45 14.30 8.11
N ALA A 45 3.68 15.50 8.66
CA ALA A 45 5.00 15.91 9.11
C ALA A 45 5.39 15.32 10.48
N ARG A 46 4.42 14.78 11.25
CA ARG A 46 4.63 14.42 12.67
C ARG A 46 4.06 13.08 13.09
N VAL A 47 3.24 12.43 12.26
CA VAL A 47 2.66 11.12 12.57
C VAL A 47 3.42 10.05 11.80
N PRO A 48 4.28 9.25 12.47
CA PRO A 48 4.90 8.12 11.81
C PRO A 48 3.87 7.07 11.38
N ALA A 49 4.14 6.40 10.26
CA ALA A 49 3.27 5.34 9.76
C ALA A 49 3.07 4.21 10.78
N SER A 50 4.07 3.90 11.61
CA SER A 50 3.95 2.92 12.69
C SER A 50 2.91 3.32 13.73
N LEU A 51 2.87 4.59 14.11
CA LEU A 51 1.92 5.11 15.08
C LEU A 51 0.50 5.17 14.49
N ALA A 52 0.36 5.63 13.24
CA ALA A 52 -0.94 5.65 12.57
C ALA A 52 -1.54 4.25 12.42
N LEU A 53 -0.73 3.25 12.02
CA LEU A 53 -1.14 1.85 11.96
C LEU A 53 -1.53 1.32 13.34
N ALA A 54 -0.76 1.63 14.37
CA ALA A 54 -1.06 1.21 15.74
C ALA A 54 -2.37 1.79 16.28
N VAL A 55 -2.69 3.05 15.96
CA VAL A 55 -3.98 3.66 16.30
C VAL A 55 -5.11 2.99 15.53
N ALA A 56 -5.00 2.82 14.21
CA ALA A 56 -6.02 2.15 13.41
C ALA A 56 -6.27 0.69 13.85
N GLU A 57 -5.21 -0.05 14.22
CA GLU A 57 -5.33 -1.39 14.82
C GLU A 57 -6.10 -1.32 16.16
N ALA A 58 -5.74 -0.36 17.01
CA ALA A 58 -6.32 -0.24 18.34
C ALA A 58 -7.81 0.15 18.32
N GLU A 59 -8.20 0.99 17.36
CA GLU A 59 -9.53 1.56 17.22
C GLU A 59 -10.53 0.60 16.56
N SER A 60 -10.17 -0.03 15.44
CA SER A 60 -11.12 -0.89 14.70
C SER A 60 -10.52 -2.18 14.15
N ASP A 61 -9.24 -2.47 14.40
CA ASP A 61 -8.50 -3.51 13.68
C ASP A 61 -8.66 -3.38 12.16
N PHE A 62 -8.58 -2.13 11.67
CA PHE A 62 -8.69 -1.76 10.26
C PHE A 62 -10.06 -2.01 9.61
N VAL A 63 -11.11 -2.26 10.40
CA VAL A 63 -12.48 -2.40 9.90
C VAL A 63 -13.05 -1.03 9.53
N ALA A 64 -13.46 -0.87 8.26
CA ALA A 64 -13.87 0.40 7.67
C ALA A 64 -15.29 0.87 8.07
N ASP A 65 -16.17 -0.06 8.41
CA ASP A 65 -17.56 0.16 8.80
C ASP A 65 -17.78 -0.05 10.31
N ALA A 66 -16.71 -0.05 11.10
CA ALA A 66 -16.77 -0.23 12.55
C ALA A 66 -17.54 0.91 13.24
N VAL A 67 -18.33 0.55 14.26
CA VAL A 67 -19.06 1.50 15.12
C VAL A 67 -18.88 1.12 16.57
N SER A 68 -18.43 2.07 17.40
CA SER A 68 -18.39 1.86 18.85
C SER A 68 -19.77 2.07 19.49
N SER A 69 -19.95 1.58 20.71
CA SER A 69 -21.16 1.84 21.51
C SER A 69 -21.39 3.33 21.80
N ALA A 70 -20.33 4.15 21.75
CA ALA A 70 -20.41 5.60 21.89
C ALA A 70 -20.69 6.33 20.57
N GLY A 71 -20.71 5.62 19.43
CA GLY A 71 -21.01 6.17 18.11
C GLY A 71 -19.79 6.68 17.33
N ALA A 72 -18.57 6.31 17.74
CA ALA A 72 -17.38 6.52 16.92
C ALA A 72 -17.46 5.66 15.65
N ARG A 73 -16.97 6.18 14.50
CA ARG A 73 -17.16 5.54 13.19
C ARG A 73 -15.84 5.30 12.46
N GLY A 74 -15.79 4.19 11.72
CA GLY A 74 -14.78 3.86 10.72
C GLY A 74 -13.41 3.47 11.27
N VAL A 75 -12.42 3.43 10.38
CA VAL A 75 -11.07 2.90 10.61
C VAL A 75 -10.38 3.47 11.83
N MET A 76 -10.44 4.79 12.02
CA MET A 76 -9.76 5.50 13.10
C MET A 76 -10.74 5.99 14.17
N GLN A 77 -11.96 5.43 14.19
CA GLN A 77 -13.02 5.68 15.18
C GLN A 77 -13.20 7.16 15.53
N ILE A 78 -13.43 7.98 14.49
CA ILE A 78 -13.73 9.39 14.68
C ILE A 78 -15.14 9.58 15.21
N MET A 79 -15.28 10.36 16.28
CA MET A 79 -16.58 10.79 16.79
C MET A 79 -17.22 11.78 15.81
N PRO A 80 -18.53 11.65 15.50
CA PRO A 80 -19.27 12.64 14.71
C PRO A 80 -19.12 14.09 15.20
N ALA A 81 -19.07 14.28 16.52
CA ALA A 81 -18.84 15.59 17.12
C ALA A 81 -17.45 16.15 16.78
N THR A 82 -16.40 15.32 16.81
CA THR A 82 -15.04 15.69 16.40
C THR A 82 -15.00 16.01 14.91
N ALA A 83 -15.60 15.18 14.06
CA ALA A 83 -15.69 15.41 12.61
C ALA A 83 -16.32 16.77 12.29
N ARG A 84 -17.42 17.10 12.97
CA ARG A 84 -18.11 18.39 12.78
C ARG A 84 -17.31 19.55 13.35
N GLY A 85 -16.82 19.44 14.58
CA GLY A 85 -16.20 20.54 15.32
C GLY A 85 -14.79 20.90 14.83
N GLU A 86 -13.98 19.91 14.51
CA GLU A 86 -12.58 20.12 14.11
C GLU A 86 -12.41 20.25 12.59
N PHE A 87 -13.29 19.60 11.80
CA PHE A 87 -13.11 19.47 10.35
C PHE A 87 -14.30 19.95 9.51
N GLY A 88 -15.43 20.31 10.13
CA GLY A 88 -16.63 20.70 9.40
C GLY A 88 -17.28 19.57 8.58
N VAL A 89 -16.87 18.32 8.79
CA VAL A 89 -17.29 17.14 8.02
C VAL A 89 -18.59 16.57 8.59
N ALA A 90 -19.47 16.04 7.72
CA ALA A 90 -20.71 15.42 8.17
C ALA A 90 -20.47 14.00 8.70
N ALA A 91 -21.30 13.56 9.64
CA ALA A 91 -21.15 12.27 10.29
C ALA A 91 -21.17 11.08 9.32
N ASP A 92 -21.94 11.19 8.23
CA ASP A 92 -22.10 10.11 7.25
C ASP A 92 -20.91 10.00 6.29
N ASP A 93 -20.11 11.06 6.15
CA ASP A 93 -18.87 11.00 5.36
C ASP A 93 -17.80 10.14 6.05
N LEU A 94 -17.95 9.88 7.37
CA LEU A 94 -17.02 9.04 8.15
C LEU A 94 -17.01 7.58 7.72
N TRP A 95 -18.00 7.13 6.94
CA TRP A 95 -18.04 5.79 6.35
C TRP A 95 -17.10 5.63 5.15
N ASN A 96 -16.59 6.73 4.60
CA ASN A 96 -15.54 6.68 3.61
C ASN A 96 -14.20 6.41 4.31
N PRO A 97 -13.56 5.23 4.12
CA PRO A 97 -12.35 4.86 4.87
C PRO A 97 -11.19 5.82 4.60
N ARG A 98 -11.05 6.33 3.36
CA ARG A 98 -9.98 7.28 3.02
C ARG A 98 -10.14 8.60 3.78
N LEU A 99 -11.36 9.14 3.80
CA LEU A 99 -11.64 10.37 4.55
C LEU A 99 -11.48 10.12 6.06
N ASN A 100 -12.00 9.01 6.58
CA ASN A 100 -11.88 8.66 7.99
C ASN A 100 -10.42 8.61 8.45
N ILE A 101 -9.55 7.96 7.67
CA ILE A 101 -8.10 7.90 7.91
C ILE A 101 -7.47 9.29 7.82
N GLN A 102 -7.83 10.10 6.82
CA GLN A 102 -7.34 11.47 6.70
C GLN A 102 -7.66 12.31 7.95
N LEU A 103 -8.91 12.25 8.42
CA LEU A 103 -9.32 12.97 9.63
C LEU A 103 -8.64 12.43 10.88
N GLY A 104 -8.47 11.11 11.00
CA GLY A 104 -7.78 10.49 12.14
C GLY A 104 -6.30 10.82 12.22
N VAL A 105 -5.58 10.77 11.09
CA VAL A 105 -4.18 11.18 11.04
C VAL A 105 -4.04 12.68 11.33
N ALA A 106 -4.91 13.52 10.75
CA ALA A 106 -4.89 14.96 11.01
C ALA A 106 -5.20 15.30 12.48
N PHE A 107 -6.18 14.63 13.09
CA PHE A 107 -6.52 14.81 14.50
C PHE A 107 -5.38 14.35 15.41
N LEU A 108 -4.78 13.19 15.12
CA LEU A 108 -3.63 12.71 15.87
C LEU A 108 -2.44 13.67 15.75
N GLN A 109 -2.17 14.20 14.56
CA GLN A 109 -1.13 15.20 14.35
C GLN A 109 -1.37 16.45 15.21
N SER A 110 -2.58 17.00 15.20
CA SER A 110 -2.89 18.21 15.97
C SER A 110 -2.75 17.99 17.48
N LEU A 111 -3.04 16.77 17.97
CA LEU A 111 -2.83 16.40 19.36
C LEU A 111 -1.35 16.24 19.71
N ILE A 112 -0.54 15.62 18.83
CA ILE A 112 0.91 15.53 19.00
C ILE A 112 1.52 16.94 19.08
N GLU A 113 1.06 17.87 18.25
CA GLU A 113 1.48 19.27 18.28
C GLU A 113 1.05 19.97 19.57
N ARG A 114 -0.21 19.82 19.97
CA ARG A 114 -0.76 20.38 21.21
C ARG A 114 0.01 19.97 22.45
N TYR A 115 0.56 18.76 22.46
CA TYR A 115 1.27 18.18 23.59
C TYR A 115 2.78 18.11 23.39
N ASP A 116 3.35 18.97 22.53
CA ASP A 116 4.80 19.11 22.36
C ASP A 116 5.53 17.78 22.05
N GLY A 117 4.90 16.92 21.24
CA GLY A 117 5.46 15.61 20.88
C GLY A 117 5.19 14.49 21.88
N ARG A 118 4.52 14.76 23.01
CA ARG A 118 4.14 13.75 24.01
C ARG A 118 3.04 12.81 23.49
N TRP A 119 3.43 11.69 22.89
CA TRP A 119 2.50 10.70 22.35
C TRP A 119 1.56 10.12 23.41
N ASP A 120 2.03 9.93 24.64
CA ASP A 120 1.20 9.45 25.75
C ASP A 120 0.02 10.37 26.04
N LEU A 121 0.23 11.70 26.01
CA LEU A 121 -0.84 12.68 26.18
C LEU A 121 -1.73 12.79 24.95
N ALA A 122 -1.14 12.76 23.75
CA ALA A 122 -1.90 12.82 22.50
C ALA A 122 -2.84 11.62 22.36
N LEU A 123 -2.35 10.40 22.61
CA LEU A 123 -3.16 9.18 22.58
C LEU A 123 -4.22 9.15 23.69
N SER A 124 -3.86 9.62 24.88
CA SER A 124 -4.82 9.77 25.97
C SER A 124 -5.95 10.73 25.62
N HIS A 125 -5.64 11.82 24.91
CA HIS A 125 -6.64 12.77 24.43
C HIS A 125 -7.45 12.18 23.29
N TYR A 126 -6.82 11.48 22.35
CA TYR A 126 -7.50 10.85 21.22
C TYR A 126 -8.62 9.92 21.71
N ASN A 127 -8.32 9.09 22.72
CA ASN A 127 -9.29 8.15 23.29
C ASN A 127 -10.23 8.77 24.35
N GLY A 128 -9.71 9.66 25.21
CA GLY A 128 -10.42 10.16 26.40
C GLY A 128 -10.91 11.61 26.30
N GLY A 129 -10.57 12.33 25.24
CA GLY A 129 -10.89 13.73 25.04
C GLY A 129 -10.08 14.70 25.92
N SER A 130 -10.60 15.92 26.03
CA SER A 130 -9.90 17.09 26.58
C SER A 130 -9.57 17.04 28.08
N ARG A 131 -10.02 16.01 28.81
CA ARG A 131 -9.70 15.80 30.24
C ARG A 131 -8.21 15.61 30.50
N VAL A 132 -7.40 15.38 29.47
CA VAL A 132 -5.93 15.41 29.56
C VAL A 132 -5.41 16.75 30.07
N GLY A 133 -6.13 17.86 29.83
CA GLY A 133 -5.71 19.21 30.19
C GLY A 133 -4.70 19.80 29.19
N SER A 134 -3.99 20.85 29.60
CA SER A 134 -3.03 21.59 28.77
C SER A 134 -1.80 22.05 29.56
N GLY A 135 -0.71 22.37 28.84
CA GLY A 135 0.54 22.86 29.41
C GLY A 135 1.10 21.96 30.51
N ARG A 136 1.64 22.56 31.59
CA ARG A 136 2.29 21.82 32.69
C ARG A 136 1.33 20.94 33.49
N ALA A 137 0.02 21.22 33.43
CA ALA A 137 -1.02 20.46 34.10
C ALA A 137 -1.45 19.21 33.31
N ALA A 138 -1.01 19.06 32.06
CA ALA A 138 -1.44 17.95 31.23
C ALA A 138 -0.98 16.59 31.81
N ARG A 139 -1.89 15.62 31.87
CA ARG A 139 -1.66 14.27 32.40
C ARG A 139 -2.44 13.24 31.60
N VAL A 140 -1.87 12.04 31.48
CA VAL A 140 -2.59 10.88 30.94
C VAL A 140 -3.81 10.61 31.81
N ILE A 141 -4.98 10.54 31.20
CA ILE A 141 -6.23 10.17 31.87
C ILE A 141 -6.10 8.72 32.34
N PRO A 142 -6.31 8.42 33.64
CA PRO A 142 -6.14 7.05 34.17
C PRO A 142 -6.91 5.98 33.40
N ALA A 143 -8.16 6.27 33.02
CA ALA A 143 -9.01 5.35 32.25
C ALA A 143 -8.49 5.03 30.84
N THR A 144 -7.61 5.87 30.28
CA THR A 144 -7.04 5.68 28.92
C THR A 144 -5.69 4.98 28.92
N ARG A 145 -5.11 4.69 30.09
CA ARG A 145 -3.75 4.14 30.21
C ARG A 145 -3.60 2.83 29.43
N ALA A 146 -4.57 1.93 29.55
CA ALA A 146 -4.57 0.66 28.81
C ALA A 146 -4.58 0.87 27.28
N TYR A 147 -5.33 1.87 26.79
CA TYR A 147 -5.33 2.23 25.38
C TYR A 147 -3.97 2.78 24.95
N VAL A 148 -3.40 3.72 25.72
CA VAL A 148 -2.06 4.29 25.45
C VAL A 148 -1.00 3.18 25.37
N ASP A 149 -0.99 2.27 26.35
CA ASP A 149 -0.04 1.17 26.41
C ASP A 149 -0.23 0.19 25.23
N LYS A 150 -1.49 -0.12 24.86
CA LYS A 150 -1.82 -0.95 23.70
C LYS A 150 -1.27 -0.35 22.41
N VAL A 151 -1.52 0.94 22.17
CA VAL A 151 -1.06 1.63 20.95
C VAL A 151 0.47 1.70 20.91
N LEU A 152 1.14 2.08 22.00
CA LEU A 152 2.61 2.16 22.02
C LEU A 152 3.25 0.78 21.86
N ALA A 153 2.62 -0.29 22.35
CA ALA A 153 3.08 -1.65 22.10
C ALA A 153 2.91 -2.08 20.64
N ALA A 154 1.79 -1.71 20.01
CA ALA A 154 1.53 -1.95 18.59
C ALA A 154 2.48 -1.17 17.67
N GLU A 155 2.75 0.10 18.01
CA GLU A 155 3.65 0.97 17.26
C GLU A 155 5.03 0.33 17.12
N ARG A 156 5.58 -0.23 18.20
CA ARG A 156 6.88 -0.93 18.16
C ARG A 156 6.90 -2.13 17.23
N ARG A 157 5.76 -2.82 17.04
CA ARG A 157 5.64 -3.90 16.04
C ARG A 157 5.66 -3.31 14.63
N TYR A 158 4.84 -2.28 14.40
CA TYR A 158 4.73 -1.64 13.09
C TYR A 158 5.94 -0.82 12.67
N ALA A 159 6.84 -0.45 13.58
CA ALA A 159 8.10 0.22 13.23
C ALA A 159 8.92 -0.57 12.19
N ARG A 160 8.80 -1.91 12.18
CA ARG A 160 9.41 -2.77 11.15
C ARG A 160 8.53 -2.91 9.91
N ASP A 161 7.24 -3.15 10.10
CA ASP A 161 6.30 -3.48 9.01
C ASP A 161 5.94 -2.27 8.14
N ALA A 162 5.88 -1.07 8.72
CA ALA A 162 5.53 0.16 7.99
C ALA A 162 6.51 0.44 6.84
N THR A 163 7.80 0.11 7.03
CA THR A 163 8.82 0.23 5.97
C THR A 163 8.56 -0.76 4.84
N ALA A 164 8.18 -2.00 5.16
CA ALA A 164 7.85 -3.01 4.17
C ALA A 164 6.60 -2.64 3.36
N ILE A 165 5.54 -2.15 4.02
CA ILE A 165 4.32 -1.67 3.36
C ILE A 165 4.64 -0.49 2.43
N ALA A 166 5.39 0.50 2.91
CA ALA A 166 5.81 1.66 2.12
C ALA A 166 6.66 1.27 0.90
N LEU A 167 7.56 0.30 1.05
CA LEU A 167 8.38 -0.21 -0.05
C LEU A 167 7.53 -0.96 -1.07
N ALA A 168 6.62 -1.82 -0.61
CA ALA A 168 5.71 -2.56 -1.48
C ALA A 168 4.85 -1.61 -2.33
N ASP A 169 4.33 -0.53 -1.72
CA ASP A 169 3.53 0.48 -2.41
C ASP A 169 4.36 1.21 -3.48
N ARG A 170 5.58 1.63 -3.14
CA ARG A 170 6.51 2.25 -4.11
C ARG A 170 6.87 1.32 -5.27
N VAL A 171 7.08 0.03 -5.00
CA VAL A 171 7.34 -0.96 -6.05
C VAL A 171 6.11 -1.13 -6.94
N ALA A 172 4.91 -1.20 -6.37
CA ALA A 172 3.67 -1.30 -7.12
C ALA A 172 3.44 -0.07 -8.03
N GLU A 173 3.67 1.14 -7.52
CA GLU A 173 3.58 2.38 -8.30
C GLU A 173 4.60 2.42 -9.44
N ALA A 174 5.85 2.03 -9.16
CA ALA A 174 6.91 1.96 -10.16
C ALA A 174 6.56 0.96 -11.27
N ASN A 175 6.06 -0.23 -10.91
CA ASN A 175 5.62 -1.24 -11.86
C ASN A 175 4.46 -0.74 -12.72
N ALA A 176 3.43 -0.15 -12.12
CA ALA A 176 2.30 0.42 -12.86
C ALA A 176 2.76 1.57 -13.80
N GLY A 177 3.76 2.34 -13.39
CA GLY A 177 4.39 3.37 -14.23
C GLY A 177 5.12 2.78 -15.45
N LEU A 178 5.84 1.66 -15.25
CA LEU A 178 6.49 0.92 -16.33
C LEU A 178 5.47 0.32 -17.29
N GLU A 179 4.41 -0.30 -16.78
CA GLU A 179 3.32 -0.85 -17.59
C GLU A 179 2.67 0.24 -18.46
N ARG A 180 2.31 1.39 -17.87
CA ARG A 180 1.75 2.53 -18.63
C ARG A 180 2.70 3.06 -19.71
N ARG A 181 4.02 2.98 -19.50
CA ARG A 181 5.01 3.36 -20.52
C ARG A 181 5.11 2.30 -21.62
N ALA A 182 5.14 1.03 -21.24
CA ALA A 182 5.16 -0.10 -22.17
C ALA A 182 3.92 -0.11 -23.08
N THR A 183 2.73 0.09 -22.51
CA THR A 183 1.47 0.19 -23.28
C THR A 183 1.52 1.33 -24.28
N ARG A 184 1.94 2.53 -23.87
CA ARG A 184 2.07 3.69 -24.77
C ARG A 184 3.09 3.46 -25.89
N GLN A 185 4.22 2.82 -25.58
CA GLN A 185 5.22 2.48 -26.60
C GLN A 185 4.72 1.41 -27.57
N ALA A 186 4.00 0.40 -27.09
CA ALA A 186 3.40 -0.63 -27.93
C ALA A 186 2.32 -0.04 -28.86
N GLU A 187 1.51 0.89 -28.35
CA GLU A 187 0.51 1.62 -29.12
C GLU A 187 1.16 2.52 -30.19
N ALA A 188 2.19 3.29 -29.82
CA ALA A 188 2.96 4.11 -30.77
C ALA A 188 3.63 3.27 -31.86
N ALA A 189 4.25 2.14 -31.49
CA ALA A 189 4.89 1.24 -32.45
C ALA A 189 3.88 0.57 -33.40
N ARG A 190 2.66 0.29 -32.93
CA ARG A 190 1.56 -0.25 -33.75
C ARG A 190 1.04 0.78 -34.76
N ILE A 191 1.05 2.06 -34.40
CA ILE A 191 0.68 3.18 -35.29
C ILE A 191 1.77 3.41 -36.34
N GLU A 192 3.05 3.38 -35.95
CA GLU A 192 4.17 3.61 -36.88
C GLU A 192 4.44 2.43 -37.83
N ARG A 193 4.07 1.19 -37.46
CA ARG A 193 4.28 -0.02 -38.27
C ARG A 193 3.07 -0.96 -38.21
N PRO A 194 1.98 -0.66 -38.94
CA PRO A 194 0.77 -1.49 -38.91
C PRO A 194 1.01 -2.93 -39.37
N ASP A 195 2.00 -3.16 -40.26
CA ASP A 195 2.30 -4.46 -40.89
C ASP A 195 3.62 -5.09 -40.42
N ALA A 196 4.11 -4.77 -39.21
CA ALA A 196 5.30 -5.44 -38.68
C ALA A 196 5.06 -6.96 -38.61
N ASP A 197 5.76 -7.71 -39.47
CA ASP A 197 5.64 -9.16 -39.60
C ASP A 197 5.73 -9.83 -38.22
N ARG A 198 4.63 -10.48 -37.82
CA ARG A 198 4.49 -11.20 -36.54
C ARG A 198 5.64 -12.17 -36.30
N SER A 199 6.28 -12.67 -37.37
CA SER A 199 7.41 -13.59 -37.30
C SER A 199 8.70 -12.94 -36.74
N ASP A 200 8.96 -11.66 -37.04
CA ASP A 200 10.15 -10.92 -36.57
C ASP A 200 10.01 -10.52 -35.09
N LEU A 201 8.80 -10.08 -34.69
CA LEU A 201 8.45 -9.83 -33.29
C LEU A 201 8.56 -11.11 -32.45
N ARG A 202 8.07 -12.26 -32.97
CA ARG A 202 8.21 -13.58 -32.34
C ARG A 202 9.67 -13.95 -32.10
N ARG A 203 10.53 -13.78 -33.11
CA ARG A 203 11.95 -14.14 -33.03
C ARG A 203 12.70 -13.31 -31.98
N ARG A 204 12.44 -11.99 -31.95
CA ARG A 204 13.10 -11.06 -31.03
C ARG A 204 12.67 -11.25 -29.57
N PHE A 205 11.39 -11.52 -29.34
CA PHE A 205 10.88 -11.81 -28.00
C PHE A 205 11.52 -13.07 -27.40
N MET A 206 11.63 -14.15 -28.19
CA MET A 206 12.21 -15.41 -27.72
C MET A 206 13.69 -15.27 -27.36
N VAL A 207 14.47 -14.53 -28.15
CA VAL A 207 15.89 -14.25 -27.86
C VAL A 207 16.05 -13.48 -26.55
N LEU A 208 15.17 -12.52 -26.28
CA LEU A 208 15.21 -11.73 -25.05
C LEU A 208 14.77 -12.53 -23.82
N ALA A 209 13.76 -13.38 -23.96
CA ALA A 209 13.30 -14.27 -22.88
C ALA A 209 14.41 -15.26 -22.47
N ASP A 210 15.10 -15.86 -23.44
CA ASP A 210 16.20 -16.79 -23.16
C ASP A 210 17.40 -16.08 -22.49
N ALA A 211 17.71 -14.84 -22.90
CA ALA A 211 18.72 -14.02 -22.25
C ALA A 211 18.36 -13.67 -20.78
N ALA A 212 17.09 -13.36 -20.51
CA ALA A 212 16.61 -13.07 -19.16
C ALA A 212 16.65 -14.31 -18.24
N LEU A 213 16.29 -15.49 -18.75
CA LEU A 213 16.43 -16.76 -18.03
C LEU A 213 17.90 -17.07 -17.70
N ALA A 214 18.81 -16.88 -18.66
CA ALA A 214 20.24 -17.09 -18.44
C ALA A 214 20.81 -16.16 -17.35
N ALA A 215 20.37 -14.89 -17.32
CA ALA A 215 20.76 -13.92 -16.32
C ALA A 215 20.18 -14.19 -14.92
N ALA A 216 19.02 -14.88 -14.83
CA ALA A 216 18.42 -15.33 -13.59
C ALA A 216 19.10 -16.60 -13.04
N GLY A 217 19.37 -17.59 -13.91
CA GLY A 217 20.03 -18.84 -13.53
C GLY A 217 21.52 -18.70 -13.17
N GLY A 218 22.19 -17.65 -13.64
CA GLY A 218 23.60 -17.38 -13.32
C GLY A 218 23.85 -16.89 -11.89
N ARG A 219 22.84 -16.33 -11.20
CA ARG A 219 22.98 -15.79 -9.83
C ARG A 219 22.67 -16.79 -8.73
N ASP A 220 22.00 -17.89 -9.05
CA ASP A 220 21.51 -18.88 -8.07
C ASP A 220 22.59 -19.91 -7.65
N ARG A 221 23.73 -19.97 -8.35
CA ARG A 221 24.84 -20.88 -7.98
C ARG A 221 25.77 -20.34 -6.88
N GLN A 222 25.64 -19.07 -6.48
CA GLN A 222 26.54 -18.46 -5.49
C GLN A 222 25.93 -18.18 -4.12
N ARG A 223 24.62 -18.31 -3.93
CA ARG A 223 23.98 -18.10 -2.61
C ARG A 223 22.82 -19.08 -2.44
N GLY A 224 23.03 -20.10 -1.60
CA GLY A 224 22.06 -21.17 -1.35
C GLY A 224 20.87 -20.76 -0.47
N ASP A 225 20.09 -19.77 -0.90
CA ASP A 225 18.82 -19.39 -0.24
C ASP A 225 17.63 -19.79 -1.14
N ALA A 226 17.33 -21.07 -1.12
CA ALA A 226 16.47 -21.77 -2.09
C ALA A 226 14.95 -21.69 -1.81
N ILE A 227 14.41 -20.56 -1.32
CA ILE A 227 12.95 -20.44 -1.10
C ILE A 227 12.27 -19.43 -2.05
N GLY A 228 13.02 -18.54 -2.72
CA GLY A 228 12.45 -17.54 -3.63
C GLY A 228 12.68 -17.76 -5.13
N ALA A 229 13.83 -18.31 -5.52
CA ALA A 229 14.27 -18.35 -6.93
C ALA A 229 13.60 -19.48 -7.74
N GLY A 230 13.43 -20.67 -7.15
CA GLY A 230 12.78 -21.81 -7.82
C GLY A 230 11.34 -21.49 -8.25
N ALA A 231 10.55 -20.90 -7.34
CA ALA A 231 9.18 -20.48 -7.65
C ALA A 231 9.09 -19.37 -8.70
N LEU A 232 10.14 -18.56 -8.88
CA LEU A 232 10.20 -17.55 -9.94
C LEU A 232 10.57 -18.18 -11.29
N LEU A 233 11.52 -19.12 -11.30
CA LEU A 233 11.94 -19.87 -12.49
C LEU A 233 10.82 -20.77 -13.01
N ASP A 234 10.08 -21.44 -12.13
CA ASP A 234 8.91 -22.25 -12.49
C ASP A 234 7.80 -21.39 -13.10
N ARG A 235 7.56 -20.19 -12.54
CA ARG A 235 6.61 -19.22 -13.10
C ARG A 235 7.03 -18.68 -14.47
N ILE A 236 8.34 -18.55 -14.70
CA ILE A 236 8.88 -18.15 -16.02
C ILE A 236 8.73 -19.30 -17.03
N ALA A 237 9.00 -20.54 -16.63
CA ALA A 237 8.88 -21.72 -17.48
C ALA A 237 7.42 -22.02 -17.86
N ASP A 238 6.49 -21.98 -16.90
CA ASP A 238 5.05 -22.13 -17.13
C ASP A 238 4.50 -21.04 -18.07
N ARG A 239 4.99 -19.80 -17.92
CA ARG A 239 4.61 -18.69 -18.80
C ARG A 239 5.14 -18.86 -20.22
N LYS A 240 6.36 -19.38 -20.40
CA LYS A 240 6.93 -19.75 -21.72
C LYS A 240 6.09 -20.84 -22.41
N ALA A 241 5.58 -21.81 -21.64
CA ALA A 241 4.72 -22.86 -22.17
C ALA A 241 3.33 -22.33 -22.58
N ARG A 242 2.68 -21.51 -21.75
CA ARG A 242 1.34 -20.93 -22.05
C ARG A 242 1.36 -19.98 -23.23
N PHE A 243 2.44 -19.23 -23.43
CA PHE A 243 2.58 -18.34 -24.58
C PHE A 243 2.74 -19.10 -25.90
N ARG A 244 3.33 -20.30 -25.86
CA ARG A 244 3.42 -21.20 -27.03
C ARG A 244 2.03 -21.68 -27.48
N VAL A 245 1.13 -21.95 -26.53
CA VAL A 245 -0.27 -22.34 -26.79
C VAL A 245 -1.11 -21.20 -27.37
N LEU A 246 -0.98 -19.97 -26.84
CA LEU A 246 -1.71 -18.78 -27.34
C LEU A 246 -1.33 -18.37 -28.77
N LEU A 247 -0.19 -18.84 -29.27
CA LEU A 247 0.31 -18.57 -30.62
C LEU A 247 0.04 -19.73 -31.60
N GLY A 248 -0.68 -20.78 -31.17
CA GLY A 248 -1.09 -21.90 -32.03
C GLY A 248 -0.04 -22.98 -32.27
N ASP A 249 1.07 -22.99 -31.51
CA ASP A 249 2.10 -24.06 -31.59
C ASP A 249 1.77 -25.20 -30.59
N GLY A 250 0.58 -25.80 -30.73
CA GLY A 250 0.18 -27.04 -30.07
C GLY A 250 0.44 -28.25 -30.96
#